data_AF-A0A8S2ZWD7-F1
#
_entry.id   AF-A0A8S2ZWD7-F1
#
_cell.length_a   1.000
_cell.length_b   1.000
_cell.length_c   1.000
_cell.angle_alpha   90.00
_cell.angle_beta   90.00
_cell.angle_gamma   90.00
#
_symmetry.space_group_name_H-M   'P 1'
#
loop_
_entity.id
_entity.type
_entity.pdbx_description
1 polymer ?
#
loop_
_entity_poly.entity_id
_entity_poly.type
_entity_poly.pdbx_seq_one_letter_code
_entity_poly.pdbx_strand_id
1 'polypeptide(L)'
;MSSYLQRSHYRLDVYTILWYYTGFGRCDDDFTDRLSRLYSVLLFSIFVLIVSSVQFVGNPISCFTPASFTDAHITYTDFVCWISNTYFISMDKDIPEVNNSEQREGTHIIRFYQYVPFILMLQTLGFFLPGFFWRSGSPHFGVALQKYLDQLNTSRNSLSESPLYRQKLIRNVAARLDQYFRMRPRKIIPKLTIFYLFIKTTYVINIVIQLICLHYFMNFNFDIKDIIERFLIYSNT
;
A
#
# COMPACT_ATOMS: atom_id res chain seq x y z
N MET A 1 -19.78 -42.54 21.45
CA MET A 1 -18.44 -42.17 20.91
C MET A 1 -18.59 -40.86 20.15
N SER A 2 -19.03 -39.73 20.72
CA SER A 2 -18.60 -39.02 21.94
C SER A 2 -17.12 -38.67 21.95
N SER A 3 -16.69 -37.72 21.09
CA SER A 3 -15.40 -37.00 21.19
C SER A 3 -15.11 -36.00 20.04
N TYR A 4 -16.08 -35.24 19.51
CA TYR A 4 -15.77 -34.10 18.61
C TYR A 4 -16.29 -32.75 19.11
N LEU A 5 -16.55 -32.66 20.42
CA LEU A 5 -16.74 -31.40 21.16
C LEU A 5 -15.46 -31.05 21.92
N GLN A 6 -14.30 -31.04 21.24
CA GLN A 6 -13.06 -30.51 21.83
C GLN A 6 -12.84 -29.08 21.34
N ARG A 7 -13.41 -28.17 22.12
CA ARG A 7 -13.08 -26.76 22.33
C ARG A 7 -11.59 -26.48 22.06
N SER A 8 -11.25 -26.06 20.83
CA SER A 8 -9.91 -25.58 20.50
C SER A 8 -9.75 -24.14 21.01
N HIS A 9 -8.87 -23.97 21.99
CA HIS A 9 -8.37 -22.69 22.46
C HIS A 9 -7.88 -21.87 21.24
N TYR A 10 -8.59 -20.79 20.91
CA TYR A 10 -8.10 -19.77 19.98
C TYR A 10 -6.88 -19.08 20.62
N ARG A 11 -5.67 -19.57 20.33
CA ARG A 11 -4.52 -18.67 20.32
C ARG A 11 -4.73 -17.73 19.14
N LEU A 12 -5.06 -16.48 19.44
CA LEU A 12 -4.97 -15.39 18.47
C LEU A 12 -3.48 -15.19 18.15
N ASP A 13 -2.91 -16.04 17.30
CA ASP A 13 -1.58 -15.81 16.78
C ASP A 13 -1.64 -14.57 15.89
N VAL A 14 -0.74 -13.61 16.14
CA VAL A 14 -0.63 -12.36 15.37
C VAL A 14 -0.59 -12.65 13.86
N TYR A 15 0.06 -13.74 13.48
CA TYR A 15 0.10 -14.23 12.11
C TYR A 15 -1.30 -14.52 11.53
N THR A 16 -2.21 -15.13 12.30
CA THR A 16 -3.59 -15.41 11.85
C THR A 16 -4.39 -14.13 11.67
N ILE A 17 -4.22 -13.16 12.57
CA ILE A 17 -4.85 -11.84 12.46
C ILE A 17 -4.33 -11.10 11.23
N LEU A 18 -3.00 -11.08 11.06
CA LEU A 18 -2.34 -10.43 9.95
C LEU A 18 -2.76 -11.09 8.64
N TRP A 19 -2.79 -12.42 8.55
CA TRP A 19 -3.29 -13.15 7.40
C TRP A 19 -4.77 -12.88 7.11
N TYR A 20 -5.61 -12.81 8.15
CA TYR A 20 -7.03 -12.49 8.01
C TYR A 20 -7.25 -11.10 7.39
N TYR A 21 -6.53 -10.08 7.86
CA TYR A 21 -6.69 -8.70 7.37
C TYR A 21 -5.91 -8.40 6.08
N THR A 22 -4.70 -8.95 5.89
CA THR A 22 -3.92 -8.78 4.64
C THR A 22 -4.57 -9.51 3.48
N GLY A 23 -5.21 -10.65 3.74
CA GLY A 23 -5.93 -11.39 2.71
C GLY A 23 -5.07 -12.00 1.62
N PHE A 24 -3.81 -12.27 1.95
CA PHE A 24 -2.89 -12.96 1.07
C PHE A 24 -3.45 -14.33 0.67
N GLY A 25 -3.68 -14.55 -0.62
CA GLY A 25 -4.16 -15.83 -1.17
C GLY A 25 -5.68 -16.04 -1.19
N ARG A 26 -6.50 -15.02 -0.92
CA ARG A 26 -7.96 -15.16 -1.03
C ARG A 26 -8.49 -14.96 -2.44
N CYS A 27 -9.64 -15.57 -2.70
CA CYS A 27 -10.27 -15.60 -4.02
C CYS A 27 -11.61 -14.85 -4.10
N ASP A 28 -11.98 -14.10 -3.06
CA ASP A 28 -13.23 -13.33 -3.01
C ASP A 28 -13.13 -11.92 -3.59
N ASP A 29 -11.93 -11.48 -3.96
CA ASP A 29 -11.67 -10.12 -4.43
C ASP A 29 -11.52 -10.02 -5.94
N ASP A 30 -12.08 -8.93 -6.50
CA ASP A 30 -11.88 -8.52 -7.88
C ASP A 30 -10.42 -8.13 -8.14
N PHE A 31 -10.03 -8.09 -9.43
CA PHE A 31 -8.70 -7.68 -9.84
C PHE A 31 -8.32 -6.29 -9.30
N THR A 32 -9.24 -5.33 -9.36
CA THR A 32 -9.03 -3.95 -8.88
C THR A 32 -8.74 -3.89 -7.38
N ASP A 33 -9.39 -4.73 -6.58
CA ASP A 33 -9.19 -4.74 -5.12
C ASP A 33 -7.83 -5.36 -4.76
N ARG A 34 -7.40 -6.36 -5.53
CA ARG A 34 -6.07 -6.96 -5.42
C ARG A 34 -4.99 -5.95 -5.78
N LEU A 35 -5.20 -5.15 -6.84
CA LEU A 35 -4.27 -4.10 -7.26
C LEU A 35 -3.94 -3.19 -6.08
N SER A 36 -4.97 -2.66 -5.42
CA SER A 36 -4.79 -1.70 -4.32
C SER A 36 -4.30 -2.36 -3.03
N ARG A 37 -4.95 -3.42 -2.55
CA ARG A 37 -4.68 -3.96 -1.21
C ARG A 37 -3.46 -4.88 -1.16
N LEU A 38 -3.14 -5.56 -2.25
CA LEU A 38 -2.04 -6.52 -2.32
C LEU A 38 -0.85 -5.93 -3.05
N TYR A 39 -1.03 -5.57 -4.33
CA TYR A 39 0.09 -5.18 -5.18
C TYR A 39 0.67 -3.82 -4.77
N SER A 40 -0.17 -2.79 -4.54
CA SER A 40 0.32 -1.49 -4.10
C SER A 40 0.97 -1.58 -2.71
N VAL A 41 0.34 -2.25 -1.74
CA VAL A 41 0.92 -2.45 -0.39
C VAL A 41 2.28 -3.14 -0.47
N LEU A 42 2.42 -4.20 -1.26
CA LEU A 42 3.70 -4.90 -1.44
C LEU A 42 4.75 -4.00 -2.09
N LEU A 43 4.38 -3.30 -3.16
CA LEU A 43 5.27 -2.40 -3.89
C LEU A 43 5.77 -1.26 -2.98
N PHE A 44 4.88 -0.59 -2.25
CA PHE A 44 5.27 0.46 -1.31
C PHE A 44 6.08 -0.09 -0.13
N SER A 45 5.76 -1.28 0.38
CA SER A 45 6.56 -1.93 1.43
C SER A 45 8.00 -2.22 0.97
N ILE A 46 8.18 -2.69 -0.26
CA ILE A 46 9.51 -2.91 -0.84
C ILE A 46 10.27 -1.58 -0.94
N PHE A 47 9.63 -0.51 -1.40
CA PHE A 47 10.27 0.80 -1.46
C PHE A 47 10.61 1.35 -0.08
N VAL A 48 9.75 1.16 0.94
CA VAL A 48 10.08 1.51 2.32
C VAL A 48 11.36 0.80 2.75
N LEU A 49 11.47 -0.51 2.50
CA LEU A 49 12.65 -1.29 2.89
C LEU A 49 13.92 -0.82 2.18
N ILE A 50 13.85 -0.58 0.86
CA ILE A 50 15.00 -0.12 0.06
C ILE A 50 15.43 1.28 0.48
N VAL A 51 14.50 2.23 0.61
CA VAL A 51 14.83 3.60 0.99
C VAL A 51 15.36 3.63 2.42
N SER A 52 14.74 2.88 3.33
CA SER A 52 15.20 2.82 4.73
C SER A 52 16.60 2.20 4.82
N SER A 53 16.92 1.16 4.05
CA SER A 53 18.27 0.58 4.10
C SER A 53 19.33 1.56 3.64
N VAL A 54 19.08 2.34 2.59
CA VAL A 54 19.99 3.40 2.12
C VAL A 54 20.13 4.51 3.16
N GLN A 55 19.04 4.90 3.83
CA GLN A 55 19.06 6.00 4.79
C GLN A 55 19.68 5.64 6.15
N PHE A 56 19.50 4.41 6.63
CA PHE A 56 19.99 4.00 7.97
C PHE A 56 21.36 3.31 7.95
N VAL A 57 21.68 2.57 6.86
CA VAL A 57 22.92 1.79 6.77
C VAL A 57 23.91 2.43 5.80
N GLY A 58 23.41 3.14 4.79
CA GLY A 58 24.23 3.86 3.81
C GLY A 58 24.52 5.30 4.21
N ASN A 59 25.24 6.00 3.32
CA ASN A 59 25.46 7.43 3.40
C ASN A 59 24.39 8.13 2.53
N PRO A 60 23.38 8.79 3.10
CA PRO A 60 22.27 9.34 2.34
C PRO A 60 22.65 10.60 1.55
N ILE A 61 23.72 11.28 1.95
CA ILE A 61 24.31 12.43 1.26
C ILE A 61 25.82 12.43 1.49
N SER A 62 26.57 12.95 0.53
CA SER A 62 28.01 13.21 0.66
C SER A 62 28.29 14.65 0.28
N CYS A 63 28.92 15.38 1.19
CA CYS A 63 29.24 16.79 1.02
C CYS A 63 30.68 16.96 0.50
N PHE A 64 30.88 18.01 -0.30
CA PHE A 64 32.22 18.38 -0.73
C PHE A 64 32.97 19.03 0.45
N THR A 65 33.97 18.33 0.98
CA THR A 65 34.78 18.79 2.12
C THR A 65 36.21 19.14 1.70
N PRO A 66 36.89 20.08 2.38
CA PRO A 66 38.27 20.41 2.08
C PRO A 66 39.23 19.25 2.39
N ALA A 67 40.35 19.18 1.66
CA ALA A 67 41.32 18.07 1.75
C ALA A 67 42.08 17.97 3.10
N SER A 68 41.97 18.98 3.97
CA SER A 68 42.57 18.99 5.30
C SER A 68 41.73 18.26 6.36
N PHE A 69 40.53 17.80 6.01
CA PHE A 69 39.63 17.11 6.93
C PHE A 69 40.02 15.64 7.12
N THR A 70 39.90 15.15 8.35
CA THR A 70 40.02 13.73 8.67
C THR A 70 38.71 13.01 8.37
N ASP A 71 38.74 11.68 8.26
CA ASP A 71 37.54 10.86 7.98
C ASP A 71 36.39 11.11 8.99
N ALA A 72 36.73 11.37 10.25
CA ALA A 72 35.76 11.71 11.29
C ALA A 72 35.10 13.08 11.03
N HIS A 73 35.86 14.08 10.56
CA HIS A 73 35.31 15.39 10.19
C HIS A 73 34.44 15.32 8.94
N ILE A 74 34.80 14.47 7.96
CA ILE A 74 33.99 14.25 6.76
C ILE A 74 32.64 13.64 7.16
N THR A 75 32.66 12.56 7.95
CA THR A 75 31.44 11.90 8.44
C THR A 75 30.56 12.87 9.24
N TYR A 76 31.15 13.68 10.11
CA TYR A 76 30.42 14.71 10.84
C TYR A 76 29.79 15.75 9.89
N THR A 77 30.54 16.20 8.88
CA THR A 77 30.05 17.17 7.91
C THR A 77 28.88 16.61 7.09
N ASP A 78 28.96 15.35 6.68
CA ASP A 78 27.86 14.66 5.98
C ASP A 78 26.59 14.59 6.84
N PHE A 79 26.71 14.28 8.13
CA PHE A 79 25.57 14.31 9.06
C PHE A 79 24.99 15.71 9.22
N VAL A 80 25.83 16.74 9.36
CA VAL A 80 25.38 18.14 9.47
C VAL A 80 24.67 18.58 8.18
N CYS A 81 25.22 18.25 7.02
CA CYS A 81 24.60 18.48 5.73
C CYS A 81 23.24 17.77 5.60
N TRP A 82 23.16 16.53 6.07
CA TRP A 82 21.93 15.74 6.02
C TRP A 82 20.80 16.37 6.82
N ILE A 83 21.05 16.74 8.08
CA ILE A 83 20.02 17.28 8.98
C ILE A 83 19.69 18.74 8.69
N SER A 84 20.62 19.48 8.08
CA SER A 84 20.44 20.88 7.72
C SER A 84 19.61 21.02 6.45
N ASN A 85 18.94 22.16 6.30
CA ASN A 85 18.18 22.44 5.10
C ASN A 85 19.11 22.69 3.91
N THR A 86 18.86 22.02 2.80
CA THR A 86 19.59 22.22 1.54
C THR A 86 18.71 22.96 0.54
N TYR A 87 19.33 23.68 -0.38
CA TYR A 87 18.64 24.43 -1.43
C TYR A 87 19.44 24.34 -2.73
N PHE A 88 18.74 24.36 -3.86
CA PHE A 88 19.37 24.23 -5.17
C PHE A 88 19.75 25.59 -5.76
N ILE A 89 21.04 25.83 -6.01
CA ILE A 89 21.53 27.00 -6.75
C ILE A 89 21.91 26.56 -8.17
N SER A 90 21.49 27.32 -9.18
CA SER A 90 21.97 27.09 -10.56
C SER A 90 23.44 27.45 -10.67
N MET A 91 24.21 26.66 -11.43
CA MET A 91 25.67 26.82 -11.56
C MET A 91 26.09 28.20 -12.13
N ASP A 92 25.18 28.90 -12.80
CA ASP A 92 25.43 30.22 -13.41
C ASP A 92 25.30 31.39 -12.42
N LYS A 93 24.92 31.13 -11.16
CA LYS A 93 24.70 32.17 -10.13
C LYS A 93 25.73 32.05 -9.01
N ASP A 94 26.25 33.20 -8.56
CA ASP A 94 27.12 33.25 -7.40
C ASP A 94 26.40 32.81 -6.12
N ILE A 95 27.16 32.18 -5.23
CA ILE A 95 26.66 31.73 -3.93
C ILE A 95 26.34 32.97 -3.08
N PRO A 96 25.09 33.17 -2.63
CA PRO A 96 24.72 34.36 -1.88
C PRO A 96 25.48 34.43 -0.54
N GLU A 97 25.89 35.64 -0.16
CA GLU A 97 26.56 35.91 1.11
C GLU A 97 25.67 35.56 2.31
N VAL A 98 26.29 35.10 3.40
CA VAL A 98 25.62 34.52 4.59
C VAL A 98 24.56 35.44 5.21
N ASN A 99 24.66 36.76 5.01
CA ASN A 99 23.81 37.77 5.62
C ASN A 99 22.49 38.03 4.87
N ASN A 100 22.33 37.54 3.64
CA ASN A 100 21.13 37.73 2.83
C ASN A 100 20.22 36.49 2.92
N SER A 101 19.62 36.28 4.09
CA SER A 101 18.69 35.16 4.35
C SER A 101 17.49 35.14 3.38
N GLU A 102 17.00 36.31 2.97
CA GLU A 102 15.86 36.43 2.04
C GLU A 102 16.14 35.84 0.64
N GLN A 103 17.39 35.92 0.16
CA GLN A 103 17.77 35.36 -1.15
C GLN A 103 17.91 33.83 -1.11
N ARG A 104 18.27 33.27 0.06
CA ARG A 104 18.28 31.83 0.31
C ARG A 104 16.86 31.25 0.40
N GLU A 105 15.91 32.00 0.95
CA GLU A 105 14.50 31.58 1.09
C GLU A 105 13.71 31.61 -0.23
N GLY A 106 14.08 32.47 -1.18
CA GLY A 106 13.49 32.47 -2.53
C GLY A 106 13.86 31.26 -3.39
N THR A 107 14.73 30.38 -2.90
CA THR A 107 15.23 29.20 -3.59
C THR A 107 14.56 27.94 -3.02
N HIS A 108 14.14 27.01 -3.89
CA HIS A 108 13.38 25.81 -3.50
C HIS A 108 14.16 24.99 -2.46
N ILE A 109 13.65 24.95 -1.22
CA ILE A 109 14.29 24.24 -0.11
C ILE A 109 13.94 22.75 -0.21
N ILE A 110 14.97 21.91 -0.24
CA ILE A 110 14.85 20.48 -0.48
C ILE A 110 14.89 19.76 0.87
N ARG A 111 13.71 19.48 1.46
CA ARG A 111 13.57 18.73 2.73
C ARG A 111 12.91 17.37 2.57
N PHE A 112 12.32 17.11 1.40
CA PHE A 112 11.43 15.95 1.23
C PHE A 112 12.19 14.61 1.35
N TYR A 113 13.46 14.53 0.95
CA TYR A 113 14.21 13.25 0.97
C TYR A 113 14.29 12.58 2.36
N GLN A 114 14.30 13.36 3.44
CA GLN A 114 14.35 12.86 4.82
C GLN A 114 13.03 12.16 5.22
N TYR A 115 11.90 12.63 4.70
CA TYR A 115 10.57 12.15 5.10
C TYR A 115 9.98 11.07 4.18
N VAL A 116 10.66 10.77 3.06
CA VAL A 116 10.25 9.73 2.10
C VAL A 116 9.86 8.40 2.77
N PRO A 117 10.69 7.77 3.64
CA PRO A 117 10.35 6.46 4.21
C PRO A 117 9.09 6.51 5.08
N PHE A 118 8.88 7.58 5.84
CA PHE A 118 7.69 7.76 6.68
C PHE A 118 6.42 7.91 5.84
N ILE A 119 6.50 8.62 4.71
CA ILE A 119 5.35 8.83 3.83
C ILE A 119 5.01 7.56 3.06
N LEU A 120 6.02 6.84 2.56
CA LEU A 120 5.80 5.53 1.94
C LEU A 120 5.19 4.52 2.93
N MET A 121 5.57 4.59 4.21
CA MET A 121 4.94 3.80 5.27
C MET A 121 3.47 4.21 5.47
N LEU A 122 3.17 5.50 5.50
CA LEU A 122 1.79 6.00 5.59
C LEU A 122 0.95 5.60 4.38
N GLN A 123 1.51 5.64 3.17
CA GLN A 123 0.86 5.18 1.93
C GLN A 123 0.53 3.69 2.00
N THR A 124 1.49 2.88 2.47
CA THR A 124 1.30 1.44 2.68
C THR A 124 0.13 1.16 3.63
N LEU A 125 0.07 1.88 4.75
CA LEU A 125 -1.04 1.80 5.71
C LEU A 125 -2.36 2.27 5.08
N GLY A 126 -2.34 3.34 4.31
CA GLY A 126 -3.51 3.87 3.62
C GLY A 126 -4.12 2.87 2.64
N PHE A 127 -3.31 2.15 1.85
CA PHE A 127 -3.80 1.11 0.95
C PHE A 127 -4.34 -0.14 1.66
N PHE A 128 -3.99 -0.34 2.93
CA PHE A 128 -4.53 -1.42 3.76
C PHE A 128 -5.95 -1.12 4.28
N LEU A 129 -6.29 0.16 4.53
CA LEU A 129 -7.55 0.57 5.18
C LEU A 129 -8.84 0.11 4.46
N PRO A 130 -9.02 0.27 3.14
CA PRO A 130 -10.27 -0.14 2.49
C PRO A 130 -10.54 -1.65 2.62
N GLY A 131 -9.47 -2.45 2.59
CA GLY A 131 -9.55 -3.90 2.82
C GLY A 131 -9.93 -4.27 4.25
N PHE A 132 -9.40 -3.53 5.22
CA PHE A 132 -9.77 -3.66 6.63
C PHE A 132 -11.26 -3.37 6.83
N PHE A 133 -11.79 -2.30 6.24
CA PHE A 133 -13.21 -1.96 6.33
C PHE A 133 -14.11 -3.03 5.69
N TRP A 134 -13.73 -3.57 4.53
CA TRP A 134 -14.45 -4.69 3.92
C TRP A 134 -14.51 -5.91 4.85
N ARG A 135 -13.37 -6.26 5.45
CA ARG A 135 -13.25 -7.39 6.39
C ARG A 135 -14.10 -7.21 7.63
N SER A 136 -14.02 -6.04 8.24
CA SER A 136 -14.72 -5.76 9.48
C SER A 136 -16.24 -5.66 9.26
N GLY A 137 -16.68 -5.11 8.12
CA GLY A 137 -18.09 -4.96 7.80
C GLY A 137 -18.76 -6.23 7.25
N SER A 138 -18.06 -7.07 6.48
CA SER A 138 -18.68 -8.24 5.80
C SER A 138 -19.41 -9.22 6.74
N PRO A 139 -18.95 -9.52 7.98
CA PRO A 139 -19.69 -10.36 8.92
C PRO A 139 -21.00 -9.71 9.39
N HIS A 140 -21.01 -8.40 9.59
CA HIS A 140 -22.21 -7.66 10.04
C HIS A 140 -23.33 -7.67 8.99
N PHE A 141 -22.99 -7.75 7.71
CA PHE A 141 -23.97 -7.89 6.62
C PHE A 141 -24.36 -9.34 6.31
N GLY A 142 -23.85 -10.30 7.08
CA GLY A 142 -24.26 -11.71 7.04
C GLY A 142 -23.76 -12.49 5.82
N VAL A 143 -22.71 -12.01 5.15
CA VAL A 143 -22.16 -12.64 3.94
C VAL A 143 -20.80 -13.23 4.26
N ALA A 144 -20.78 -14.50 4.64
CA ALA A 144 -19.55 -15.28 4.77
C ALA A 144 -19.16 -15.93 3.42
N LEU A 145 -19.15 -15.16 2.32
CA LEU A 145 -18.81 -15.64 0.98
C LEU A 145 -17.42 -16.31 0.98
N GLN A 146 -16.49 -15.75 1.74
CA GLN A 146 -15.16 -16.31 1.96
C GLN A 146 -15.18 -17.77 2.43
N LYS A 147 -16.05 -18.14 3.37
CA LYS A 147 -16.10 -19.51 3.89
C LYS A 147 -16.52 -20.51 2.80
N TYR A 148 -17.44 -20.10 1.92
CA TYR A 148 -17.88 -20.93 0.80
C TYR A 148 -16.81 -21.02 -0.29
N LEU A 149 -16.14 -19.92 -0.61
CA LEU A 149 -15.06 -19.90 -1.59
C LEU A 149 -13.83 -20.67 -1.12
N ASP A 150 -13.49 -20.60 0.17
CA ASP A 150 -12.40 -21.38 0.76
C ASP A 150 -12.72 -22.88 0.72
N GLN A 151 -13.97 -23.28 1.00
CA GLN A 151 -14.41 -24.68 0.83
C GLN A 151 -14.28 -25.17 -0.62
N LEU A 152 -14.66 -24.33 -1.58
CA LEU A 152 -14.53 -24.66 -3.01
C LEU A 152 -13.06 -24.73 -3.45
N ASN A 153 -12.22 -23.80 -3.00
CA ASN A 153 -10.80 -23.78 -3.34
C ASN A 153 -10.05 -24.98 -2.74
N THR A 154 -10.32 -25.33 -1.49
CA THR A 154 -9.78 -26.55 -0.88
C THR A 154 -10.15 -27.78 -1.69
N SER A 155 -11.41 -27.87 -2.16
CA SER A 155 -11.86 -28.97 -3.01
C SER A 155 -11.20 -29.00 -4.40
N ARG A 156 -10.85 -27.83 -4.95
CA ARG A 156 -10.15 -27.69 -6.22
C ARG A 156 -8.70 -28.18 -6.09
N ASN A 157 -8.06 -27.86 -4.98
CA ASN A 157 -6.65 -28.15 -4.71
C ASN A 157 -6.41 -29.57 -4.15
N SER A 158 -7.41 -30.23 -3.55
CA SER A 158 -7.33 -31.63 -3.12
C SER A 158 -7.38 -32.58 -4.31
N LEU A 159 -6.26 -32.70 -5.04
CA LEU A 159 -6.11 -33.53 -6.24
C LEU A 159 -6.30 -35.05 -5.99
N SER A 160 -6.33 -35.47 -4.72
CA SER A 160 -6.45 -36.87 -4.27
C SER A 160 -7.88 -37.33 -3.95
N GLU A 161 -8.88 -36.44 -4.01
CA GLU A 161 -10.26 -36.79 -3.71
C GLU A 161 -11.04 -37.22 -4.96
N SER A 162 -11.94 -38.21 -4.80
CA SER A 162 -12.80 -38.70 -5.87
C SER A 162 -13.56 -37.58 -6.59
N PRO A 163 -13.71 -37.63 -7.93
CA PRO A 163 -14.41 -36.59 -8.70
C PRO A 163 -15.88 -36.41 -8.24
N LEU A 164 -16.46 -37.48 -7.68
CA LEU A 164 -17.81 -37.53 -7.12
C LEU A 164 -17.97 -36.66 -5.85
N TYR A 165 -16.93 -36.60 -5.00
CA TYR A 165 -16.94 -35.77 -3.80
C TYR A 165 -16.93 -34.28 -4.14
N ARG A 166 -16.07 -33.88 -5.09
CA ARG A 166 -16.00 -32.50 -5.61
C ARG A 166 -17.34 -32.03 -6.18
N GLN A 167 -17.98 -32.86 -7.01
CA GLN A 167 -19.26 -32.51 -7.62
C GLN A 167 -20.39 -32.36 -6.58
N LYS A 168 -20.41 -33.20 -5.54
CA LYS A 168 -21.34 -33.06 -4.40
C LYS A 168 -21.11 -31.76 -3.65
N LEU A 169 -19.85 -31.39 -3.38
CA LEU A 169 -19.53 -30.14 -2.67
C LEU A 169 -19.97 -28.91 -3.47
N ILE A 170 -19.65 -28.86 -4.77
CA ILE A 170 -20.05 -27.76 -5.67
C ILE A 170 -21.58 -27.63 -5.69
N ARG A 171 -22.31 -28.76 -5.82
CA ARG A 171 -23.77 -28.76 -5.77
C ARG A 171 -24.31 -28.24 -4.43
N ASN A 172 -23.71 -28.64 -3.31
CA ASN A 172 -24.11 -28.17 -1.98
C ASN A 172 -23.91 -26.66 -1.81
N VAL A 173 -22.79 -26.12 -2.30
CA VAL A 173 -22.53 -24.67 -2.25
C VAL A 173 -23.48 -23.91 -3.17
N ALA A 174 -23.69 -24.40 -4.40
CA ALA A 174 -24.63 -23.81 -5.35
C ALA A 174 -26.07 -23.81 -4.82
N ALA A 175 -26.53 -24.91 -4.24
CA ALA A 175 -27.87 -25.01 -3.65
C ALA A 175 -28.07 -24.02 -2.48
N ARG A 176 -27.05 -23.84 -1.62
CA ARG A 176 -27.10 -22.86 -0.53
C ARG A 176 -27.13 -21.43 -1.04
N LEU A 177 -26.35 -21.11 -2.07
CA LEU A 177 -26.38 -19.79 -2.71
C LEU A 177 -27.73 -19.53 -3.38
N ASP A 178 -28.28 -20.50 -4.12
CA ASP A 178 -29.59 -20.37 -4.76
C ASP A 178 -30.70 -20.17 -3.72
N GLN A 179 -30.67 -20.94 -2.62
CA GLN A 179 -31.61 -20.76 -1.51
C GLN A 179 -31.47 -19.38 -0.87
N TYR A 180 -30.24 -18.88 -0.69
CA TYR A 180 -29.99 -17.53 -0.17
C TYR A 180 -30.59 -16.44 -1.09
N PHE A 181 -30.41 -16.55 -2.40
CA PHE A 181 -30.96 -15.60 -3.36
C PHE A 181 -32.49 -15.67 -3.46
N ARG A 182 -33.10 -16.86 -3.31
CA ARG A 182 -34.56 -17.03 -3.32
C ARG A 182 -35.24 -16.49 -2.06
N MET A 183 -34.63 -16.70 -0.89
CA MET A 183 -35.23 -16.25 0.39
C MET A 183 -35.14 -14.73 0.59
N ARG A 184 -34.26 -14.04 -0.14
CA ARG A 184 -34.13 -12.58 -0.03
C ARG A 184 -35.14 -11.90 -0.97
N PRO A 185 -36.05 -11.05 -0.46
CA PRO A 185 -36.96 -10.31 -1.33
C PRO A 185 -36.16 -9.46 -2.31
N ARG A 186 -36.52 -9.52 -3.60
CA ARG A 186 -35.93 -8.69 -4.67
C ARG A 186 -36.27 -7.22 -4.42
N LYS A 187 -35.51 -6.56 -3.56
CA LYS A 187 -35.47 -5.10 -3.47
C LYS A 187 -34.65 -4.57 -4.63
N ILE A 188 -35.04 -3.41 -5.16
CA ILE A 188 -34.35 -2.73 -6.29
C ILE A 188 -32.85 -2.57 -5.99
N ILE A 189 -32.49 -2.29 -4.74
CA ILE A 189 -31.09 -2.24 -4.31
C ILE A 189 -30.90 -3.07 -3.03
N PRO A 190 -30.16 -4.20 -3.09
CA PRO A 190 -29.80 -4.96 -1.91
C PRO A 190 -28.87 -4.16 -1.00
N LYS A 191 -29.05 -4.24 0.33
CA LYS A 191 -28.13 -3.64 1.31
C LYS A 191 -26.66 -4.05 1.09
N LEU A 192 -26.44 -5.29 0.63
CA LEU A 192 -25.11 -5.81 0.31
C LEU A 192 -24.48 -5.08 -0.88
N THR A 193 -25.26 -4.77 -1.91
CA THR A 193 -24.79 -4.05 -3.10
C THR A 193 -24.42 -2.61 -2.74
N ILE A 194 -25.21 -1.95 -1.88
CA ILE A 194 -24.88 -0.61 -1.36
C ILE A 194 -23.55 -0.64 -0.59
N PHE A 195 -23.38 -1.62 0.30
CA PHE A 195 -22.14 -1.77 1.06
C PHE A 195 -20.93 -2.03 0.16
N TYR A 196 -21.07 -2.90 -0.84
CA TYR A 196 -20.02 -3.16 -1.82
C TYR A 196 -19.66 -1.90 -2.63
N LEU A 197 -20.65 -1.16 -3.13
CA LEU A 197 -20.42 0.11 -3.84
C LEU A 197 -19.72 1.14 -2.95
N PHE A 198 -20.13 1.27 -1.69
CA PHE A 198 -19.49 2.16 -0.72
C PHE A 198 -18.01 1.83 -0.53
N ILE A 199 -17.68 0.54 -0.44
CA ILE A 199 -16.29 0.08 -0.30
C ILE A 199 -15.49 0.39 -1.57
N LYS A 200 -16.06 0.16 -2.76
CA LYS A 200 -15.40 0.54 -4.02
C LYS A 200 -15.15 2.04 -4.12
N THR A 201 -16.11 2.87 -3.73
CA THR A 201 -15.93 4.32 -3.65
C THR A 201 -14.80 4.68 -2.68
N THR A 202 -14.71 4.00 -1.54
CA THR A 202 -13.63 4.19 -0.57
C THR A 202 -12.25 3.84 -1.16
N TYR A 203 -12.13 2.78 -1.97
CA TYR A 203 -10.90 2.46 -2.69
C TYR A 203 -10.49 3.57 -3.66
N VAL A 204 -11.44 4.11 -4.44
CA VAL A 204 -11.17 5.19 -5.40
C VAL A 204 -10.75 6.47 -4.67
N ILE A 205 -11.48 6.86 -3.61
CA ILE A 205 -11.14 8.02 -2.78
C ILE A 205 -9.74 7.86 -2.19
N ASN A 206 -9.40 6.68 -1.68
CA ASN A 206 -8.08 6.42 -1.13
C ASN A 206 -6.98 6.62 -2.18
N ILE A 207 -7.14 6.10 -3.40
CA ILE A 207 -6.17 6.30 -4.49
C ILE A 207 -5.97 7.80 -4.77
N VAL A 208 -7.06 8.58 -4.84
CA VAL A 208 -6.99 10.03 -5.08
C VAL A 208 -6.26 10.73 -3.92
N ILE A 209 -6.56 10.39 -2.67
CA ILE A 209 -5.89 10.96 -1.50
C ILE A 209 -4.38 10.65 -1.52
N GLN A 210 -4.00 9.41 -1.81
CA GLN A 210 -2.58 9.04 -1.88
C GLN A 210 -1.84 9.79 -3.01
N LEU A 211 -2.49 9.99 -4.15
CA LEU A 211 -1.95 10.77 -5.27
C LEU A 211 -1.74 12.24 -4.88
N ILE A 212 -2.74 12.86 -4.24
CA ILE A 212 -2.65 14.25 -3.77
C ILE A 212 -1.56 14.39 -2.71
N CYS A 213 -1.45 13.43 -1.79
CA CYS A 213 -0.41 13.41 -0.76
C CYS A 213 0.99 13.37 -1.39
N LEU A 214 1.21 12.52 -2.41
CA LEU A 214 2.47 12.49 -3.17
C LEU A 214 2.75 13.80 -3.89
N HIS A 215 1.74 14.40 -4.53
CA HIS A 215 1.88 15.65 -5.26
C HIS A 215 2.30 16.80 -4.34
N TYR A 216 1.57 16.98 -3.24
CA TYR A 216 1.85 18.03 -2.26
C TYR A 216 3.25 17.86 -1.66
N PHE A 217 3.64 16.62 -1.35
CA PHE A 217 4.92 16.35 -0.71
C PHE A 217 6.13 16.56 -1.61
N MET A 218 6.07 16.07 -2.85
CA MET A 218 7.17 16.25 -3.80
C MET A 218 7.29 17.71 -4.26
N ASN A 219 6.26 18.54 -4.02
CA ASN A 219 6.12 19.91 -4.52
C ASN A 219 6.55 20.01 -6.00
N PHE A 220 6.33 18.92 -6.74
CA PHE A 220 6.57 18.83 -8.17
C PHE A 220 5.34 19.47 -8.79
N ASN A 221 5.51 20.54 -9.57
CA ASN A 221 4.49 20.92 -10.52
C ASN A 221 4.28 19.69 -11.41
N PHE A 222 3.22 18.92 -11.16
CA PHE A 222 2.74 17.87 -12.06
C PHE A 222 2.08 18.56 -13.26
N ASP A 223 2.83 19.42 -13.96
CA ASP A 223 2.43 19.80 -15.29
C ASP A 223 2.72 18.59 -16.16
N ILE A 224 1.66 17.87 -16.56
CA ILE A 224 1.76 16.65 -17.38
C ILE A 224 2.58 16.93 -18.67
N LYS A 225 2.65 18.19 -19.10
CA LYS A 225 3.48 18.68 -20.20
C LYS A 225 4.99 18.49 -19.96
N ASP A 226 5.50 18.81 -18.77
CA ASP A 226 6.93 18.70 -18.45
C ASP A 226 7.41 17.23 -18.40
N ILE A 227 6.54 16.32 -17.97
CA ILE A 227 6.84 14.87 -17.95
C ILE A 227 6.87 14.30 -19.36
N ILE A 228 5.94 14.72 -20.23
CA ILE A 228 5.90 14.31 -21.64
C ILE A 228 7.11 14.86 -22.38
N GLU A 229 7.50 16.12 -22.16
CA GLU A 229 8.71 16.69 -22.77
C GLU A 229 9.98 15.97 -22.31
N ARG A 230 10.13 15.66 -21.01
CA ARG A 230 11.28 14.90 -20.51
C ARG A 230 11.34 13.46 -21.05
N PHE A 231 10.19 12.81 -21.24
CA PHE A 231 10.14 11.49 -21.88
C PHE A 231 10.45 11.53 -23.38
N LEU A 232 9.98 12.57 -24.08
CA LEU A 232 10.28 12.77 -25.50
C LEU A 232 11.76 13.08 -25.72
N ILE A 233 12.39 13.87 -24.85
CA ILE A 233 13.83 14.16 -24.91
C ILE A 233 14.65 12.88 -24.70
N TYR A 234 14.26 12.02 -23.75
CA TYR A 234 14.96 10.75 -23.50
C TYR A 234 14.70 9.69 -24.58
N SER A 235 13.58 9.75 -25.29
CA SER A 235 13.27 8.83 -26.40
C SER A 235 13.97 9.20 -27.72
N ASN A 236 14.50 10.43 -27.84
CA ASN A 236 15.12 10.94 -29.06
C ASN A 236 16.66 11.08 -28.98
N THR A 237 17.25 10.61 -27.88
CA THR A 237 18.70 10.40 -27.69
C THR A 237 18.99 8.92 -27.58
#